data_AF-A0AAW2CGY4-F1
#
_entry.id   AF-A0AAW2CGY4-F1
#
_cell.length_a   1.000
_cell.length_b   1.000
_cell.length_c   1.000
_cell.angle_alpha   90.00
_cell.angle_beta   90.00
_cell.angle_gamma   90.00
#
_symmetry.space_group_name_H-M   'P 1'
#
loop_
_entity.id
_entity.type
_entity.pdbx_description
1 polymer ?
#
loop_
_entity_poly.entity_id
_entity_poly.type
_entity_poly.pdbx_seq_one_letter_code
_entity_poly.pdbx_strand_id
1 'polypeptide(L)'
;MTPCREVPGAYESAFNLLDQMQEDAESDAKDNLCEGFALVSLSKEEKVRIRLQWSHALIIKTFGRTVGYQFLSQRVRELWAPSGNLDLVDLGHDYLAKMGN
;
A
#
# COMPACT_ATOMS: atom_id res chain seq x y z
N MET A 1 20.75 8.11 29.00
CA MET A 1 19.82 7.61 27.96
C MET A 1 19.68 8.69 26.92
N THR A 2 20.43 8.59 25.82
CA THR A 2 20.25 9.48 24.67
C THR A 2 18.94 9.12 23.95
N PRO A 3 18.09 10.08 23.55
CA PRO A 3 16.88 9.80 22.79
C PRO A 3 17.29 9.20 21.44
N CYS A 4 16.53 8.21 20.95
CA CYS A 4 16.68 7.71 19.59
C CYS A 4 16.64 8.91 18.62
N ARG A 5 17.75 9.19 17.95
CA ARG A 5 17.81 10.18 16.89
C ARG A 5 16.88 9.69 15.78
N GLU A 6 15.80 10.41 15.51
CA GLU A 6 15.10 10.30 14.24
C GLU A 6 16.14 10.59 13.15
N VAL A 7 16.48 9.58 12.35
CA VAL A 7 17.39 9.77 11.23
C VAL A 7 16.58 10.49 10.16
N PRO A 8 16.91 11.75 9.82
CA PRO A 8 16.17 12.50 8.82
C PRO A 8 16.23 11.73 7.50
N GLY A 9 15.07 11.52 6.88
CA GLY A 9 14.97 10.73 5.65
C GLY A 9 15.05 9.21 5.82
N ALA A 10 15.01 8.65 7.04
CA ALA A 10 14.91 7.19 7.21
C ALA A 10 13.58 6.63 6.68
N TYR A 11 12.48 7.39 6.82
CA TYR A 11 11.20 7.03 6.22
C TYR A 11 11.27 7.10 4.69
N GLU A 12 11.88 8.16 4.14
CA GLU A 12 12.15 8.28 2.71
C GLU A 12 13.02 7.11 2.25
N SER A 13 14.09 6.76 2.95
CA SER A 13 15.01 5.69 2.56
C SER A 13 14.38 4.28 2.65
N ALA A 14 13.55 4.03 3.67
CA ALA A 14 12.91 2.72 3.88
C ALA A 14 11.67 2.52 3.00
N PHE A 15 10.99 3.61 2.63
CA PHE A 15 9.75 3.59 1.85
C PHE A 15 9.87 4.38 0.54
N ASN A 16 11.07 4.57 -0.03
CA ASN A 16 11.26 5.09 -1.39
C ASN A 16 10.84 4.04 -2.45
N LEU A 17 9.63 3.51 -2.27
CA LEU A 17 9.00 2.51 -3.10
C LEU A 17 8.87 3.01 -4.53
N LEU A 18 8.78 4.32 -4.77
CA LEU A 18 8.59 4.85 -6.11
C LEU A 18 9.80 4.57 -7.02
N ASP A 19 11.01 4.69 -6.49
CA ASP A 19 12.26 4.42 -7.22
C ASP A 19 12.52 2.91 -7.33
N GLN A 20 12.25 2.14 -6.27
CA GLN A 20 12.37 0.66 -6.30
C GLN A 20 11.32 -0.01 -7.22
N MET A 21 10.10 0.53 -7.30
CA MET A 21 9.05 0.05 -8.22
C MET A 21 9.33 0.38 -9.70
N GLN A 22 10.31 1.25 -9.97
CA GLN A 22 10.80 1.55 -11.31
C GLN A 22 11.74 0.42 -11.82
N GLU A 23 12.46 -0.24 -10.91
CA GLU A 23 13.42 -1.33 -11.21
C GLU A 23 12.76 -2.70 -11.39
N ASP A 24 11.63 -3.00 -10.73
CA ASP A 24 10.81 -4.22 -10.94
C ASP A 24 10.06 -4.25 -12.30
N ALA A 25 10.53 -3.47 -13.27
CA ALA A 25 10.07 -3.49 -14.65
C ALA A 25 10.83 -4.54 -15.49
N GLU A 26 11.29 -5.61 -14.85
CA GLU A 26 11.64 -6.86 -15.52
C GLU A 26 10.34 -7.46 -16.08
N SER A 27 10.35 -7.83 -17.36
CA SER A 27 9.20 -8.36 -18.10
C SER A 27 8.49 -9.45 -17.31
N ASP A 28 7.15 -9.46 -17.29
CA ASP A 28 6.35 -10.56 -16.72
C ASP A 28 6.67 -11.85 -17.51
N ALA A 29 7.73 -12.56 -17.11
CA ALA A 29 8.25 -13.69 -17.85
C ALA A 29 7.22 -14.83 -17.83
N LYS A 30 6.95 -15.37 -19.02
CA LYS A 30 5.90 -16.35 -19.33
C LYS A 30 6.16 -17.77 -18.81
N ASP A 31 6.98 -17.93 -17.79
CA ASP A 31 7.41 -19.25 -17.38
C ASP A 31 6.38 -19.79 -16.37
N ASN A 32 5.35 -20.45 -16.91
CA ASN A 32 4.32 -21.27 -16.22
C ASN A 32 3.00 -20.55 -15.87
N LEU A 33 2.19 -20.18 -16.87
CA LEU A 33 0.79 -19.84 -16.65
C LEU A 33 -0.04 -21.13 -16.49
N CYS A 34 -0.75 -21.28 -15.36
CA CYS A 34 -1.66 -22.41 -15.14
C CYS A 34 -2.85 -22.36 -16.12
N GLU A 35 -3.31 -23.51 -16.59
CA GLU A 35 -4.45 -23.62 -17.50
C GLU A 35 -5.69 -22.96 -16.88
N GLY A 36 -6.34 -22.06 -17.63
CA GLY A 36 -7.49 -21.27 -17.16
C GLY A 36 -7.18 -19.85 -16.68
N PHE A 37 -5.90 -19.44 -16.64
CA PHE A 37 -5.53 -18.06 -16.30
C PHE A 37 -5.08 -17.27 -17.55
N ALA A 38 -5.35 -15.96 -17.57
CA ALA A 38 -4.88 -15.04 -18.60
C ALA A 38 -3.80 -14.12 -18.04
N LEU A 39 -2.66 -14.03 -18.72
CA LEU A 39 -1.62 -13.06 -18.38
C LEU A 39 -1.94 -11.72 -19.03
N VAL A 40 -2.18 -10.70 -18.20
CA VAL A 40 -2.32 -9.31 -18.65
C VAL A 40 -1.01 -8.59 -18.37
N SER A 41 -0.23 -8.37 -19.43
CA SER A 41 0.99 -7.56 -19.35
C SER A 41 0.64 -6.08 -19.38
N LEU A 42 1.13 -5.33 -18.40
CA LEU A 42 0.99 -3.88 -18.32
C LEU A 42 2.30 -3.20 -18.70
N SER A 43 2.22 -2.11 -19.46
CA SER A 43 3.38 -1.29 -19.77
C SER A 43 3.96 -0.65 -18.50
N LYS A 44 5.21 -0.20 -18.54
CA LYS A 44 5.85 0.48 -17.41
C LYS A 44 5.06 1.72 -17.00
N GLU A 45 4.62 2.50 -17.99
CA GLU A 45 3.84 3.72 -17.82
C GLU A 45 2.47 3.42 -17.18
N GLU A 46 1.85 2.29 -17.53
CA GLU A 46 0.58 1.85 -16.93
C GLU A 46 0.77 1.42 -15.48
N LYS A 47 1.81 0.63 -15.18
CA LYS A 47 2.16 0.23 -13.82
C LYS A 47 2.42 1.47 -12.95
N VAL A 48 3.21 2.43 -13.43
CA VAL A 48 3.46 3.71 -12.71
C VAL A 48 2.16 4.48 -12.49
N ARG A 49 1.33 4.67 -13.51
CA ARG A 49 0.07 5.41 -13.41
C ARG A 49 -0.88 4.80 -12.38
N ILE A 50 -1.03 3.48 -12.37
CA ILE A 50 -1.86 2.75 -11.40
C ILE A 50 -1.30 2.96 -9.99
N ARG A 51 0.01 2.74 -9.79
CA ARG A 51 0.65 2.87 -8.48
C ARG A 51 0.60 4.28 -7.91
N LEU A 52 0.68 5.31 -8.77
CA LEU A 52 0.59 6.69 -8.35
C LEU A 52 -0.73 7.00 -7.64
N GLN A 53 -1.83 6.38 -8.05
CA GLN A 53 -3.13 6.52 -7.37
C GLN A 53 -3.09 5.97 -5.93
N TRP A 54 -2.26 4.97 -5.66
CA TRP A 54 -2.11 4.36 -4.34
C TRP A 54 -0.98 4.96 -3.51
N SER A 55 -0.28 5.98 -4.02
CA SER A 55 0.87 6.60 -3.33
C SER A 55 0.55 7.17 -1.95
N HIS A 56 -0.71 7.56 -1.73
CA HIS A 56 -1.20 8.09 -0.45
C HIS A 56 -2.15 7.12 0.28
N ALA A 57 -2.23 5.88 -0.20
CA ALA A 57 -3.11 4.87 0.34
C ALA A 57 -2.42 4.05 1.45
N LEU A 58 -3.20 3.64 2.45
CA LEU A 58 -2.75 2.74 3.52
C LEU A 58 -3.54 1.44 3.44
N ILE A 59 -2.88 0.32 3.15
CA ILE A 59 -3.49 -1.01 3.12
C ILE A 59 -3.23 -1.68 4.47
N ILE A 60 -4.31 -1.97 5.19
CA ILE A 60 -4.29 -2.51 6.54
C ILE A 60 -4.81 -3.93 6.51
N LYS A 61 -4.05 -4.89 7.03
CA LYS A 61 -4.49 -6.27 7.24
C LYS A 61 -4.83 -6.51 8.70
N THR A 62 -6.09 -6.84 9.01
CA THR A 62 -6.50 -7.18 10.37
C THR A 62 -6.34 -8.66 10.63
N PHE A 63 -5.38 -9.06 11.47
CA PHE A 63 -5.17 -10.47 11.81
C PHE A 63 -6.07 -10.91 12.98
N GLY A 64 -6.77 -12.03 12.80
CA GLY A 64 -7.33 -12.83 13.91
C GLY A 64 -8.68 -12.37 14.47
N ARG A 65 -9.23 -11.23 14.03
CA ARG A 65 -10.60 -10.78 14.36
C ARG A 65 -11.16 -9.88 13.25
N THR A 66 -12.43 -10.03 12.94
CA THR A 66 -13.16 -9.04 12.13
C THR A 66 -13.27 -7.75 12.95
N VAL A 67 -12.65 -6.69 12.45
CA VAL A 67 -12.66 -5.39 13.11
C VAL A 67 -13.75 -4.53 12.50
N GLY A 68 -14.65 -3.98 13.33
CA GLY A 68 -15.67 -3.05 12.86
C GLY A 68 -15.05 -1.76 12.31
N TYR A 69 -15.63 -1.23 11.23
CA TYR A 69 -15.19 -0.01 10.55
C TYR A 69 -14.86 1.14 11.50
N GLN A 70 -15.75 1.42 12.46
CA GLN A 70 -15.61 2.53 13.39
C GLN A 70 -14.35 2.39 14.25
N PHE A 71 -14.11 1.20 14.79
CA PHE A 71 -12.92 0.92 15.60
C PHE A 71 -11.65 1.10 14.76
N LEU A 72 -11.60 0.54 13.55
CA LEU A 72 -10.41 0.69 12.72
C LEU A 72 -10.19 2.15 12.32
N SER A 73 -11.24 2.86 11.93
CA SER A 73 -11.16 4.28 11.56
C SER A 73 -10.61 5.14 12.71
N GLN A 74 -10.96 4.82 13.94
CA GLN A 74 -10.46 5.50 15.13
C GLN A 74 -8.99 5.15 15.36
N ARG A 75 -8.63 3.86 15.29
CA ARG A 75 -7.25 3.40 15.48
C ARG A 75 -6.28 3.98 14.46
N VAL A 76 -6.69 4.04 13.19
CA VAL A 76 -5.87 4.65 12.14
C VAL A 76 -5.70 6.15 12.40
N ARG A 77 -6.75 6.85 12.84
CA ARG A 77 -6.66 8.26 13.23
C ARG A 77 -5.73 8.49 14.42
N GLU A 78 -5.79 7.63 15.44
CA GLU A 78 -4.94 7.74 16.63
C GLU A 78 -3.47 7.43 16.34
N LEU A 79 -3.20 6.40 15.55
CA LEU A 79 -1.83 5.94 15.29
C LEU A 79 -1.11 6.77 14.21
N TRP A 80 -1.84 7.19 13.17
CA TRP A 80 -1.24 7.82 11.99
C TRP A 80 -1.58 9.30 11.83
N ALA A 81 -2.54 9.82 12.61
CA ALA A 81 -2.99 11.22 12.56
C ALA A 81 -3.07 11.80 11.13
N PRO A 82 -3.77 11.13 10.20
CA PRO A 82 -3.78 11.56 8.80
C PRO A 82 -4.43 12.93 8.67
N SER A 83 -3.86 13.80 7.84
CA SER A 83 -4.46 15.07 7.48
C SER A 83 -5.66 14.83 6.56
N GLY A 84 -6.87 15.10 7.05
CA GLY A 84 -8.11 15.06 6.26
C GLY A 84 -9.07 13.93 6.62
N ASN A 85 -10.11 13.78 5.79
CA ASN A 85 -11.11 12.73 5.96
C ASN A 85 -10.54 11.37 5.58
N LEU A 86 -11.03 10.34 6.27
CA LEU A 86 -10.53 8.97 6.14
C LEU A 86 -11.61 8.11 5.48
N ASP A 87 -11.44 7.83 4.19
CA ASP A 87 -12.28 6.88 3.46
C ASP A 87 -11.64 5.50 3.50
N LEU A 88 -12.27 4.61 4.26
CA LEU A 88 -11.90 3.20 4.40
C LEU A 88 -12.73 2.35 3.43
N VAL A 89 -12.05 1.63 2.55
CA VAL A 89 -12.64 0.69 1.60
C VAL A 89 -12.27 -0.74 2.02
N ASP A 90 -13.27 -1.59 2.17
CA ASP A 90 -13.08 -3.02 2.41
C ASP A 90 -12.69 -3.72 1.11
N LEU A 91 -11.49 -4.30 1.09
CA LEU A 91 -10.96 -5.08 -0.03
C LEU A 91 -11.28 -6.58 0.11
N GLY A 92 -11.95 -6.99 1.19
CA GLY A 92 -12.19 -8.38 1.55
C GLY A 92 -10.97 -9.05 2.18
N HIS A 93 -11.16 -10.27 2.69
CA HIS A 93 -10.10 -11.06 3.34
C HIS A 93 -9.32 -10.30 4.42
N ASP A 94 -10.02 -9.48 5.20
CA ASP A 94 -9.46 -8.67 6.28
C ASP A 94 -8.46 -7.59 5.81
N TYR A 95 -8.52 -7.19 4.53
CA TYR A 95 -7.77 -6.06 3.99
C TYR A 95 -8.64 -4.82 3.86
N LEU A 96 -8.15 -3.69 4.36
CA LEU A 96 -8.84 -2.40 4.34
C LEU A 96 -7.91 -1.34 3.76
N ALA A 97 -8.35 -0.63 2.73
CA ALA A 97 -7.59 0.47 2.12
C ALA A 97 -8.11 1.83 2.60
N LYS A 98 -7.21 2.70 3.02
CA LYS A 98 -7.49 4.12 3.22
C LYS A 98 -7.11 4.86 1.94
N MET A 99 -8.03 5.61 1.35
CA MET A 99 -7.72 6.55 0.28
C MET A 99 -7.65 7.96 0.88
N GLY A 100 -6.55 8.67 0.71
CA GLY A 100 -6.46 10.10 1.03
C GLY A 100 -6.60 10.92 -0.24
N ASN A 101 -7.50 11.91 -0.26
CA ASN A 101 -7.50 12.97 -1.27
C ASN A 101 -6.46 14.04 -0.94
#